data_AF-A0A4V3WPE7-F1
#
_entry.id   AF-A0A4V3WPE7-F1
#
_cell.length_a   1.000
_cell.length_b   1.000
_cell.length_c   1.000
_cell.angle_alpha   90.00
_cell.angle_beta   90.00
_cell.angle_gamma   90.00
#
_symmetry.space_group_name_H-M   'P 1'
#
loop_
_entity.id
_entity.type
_entity.pdbx_description
1 polymer ?
#
loop_
_entity_poly.entity_id
_entity_poly.type
_entity_poly.pdbx_seq_one_letter_code
_entity_poly.pdbx_strand_id
1 'polypeptide(L)'
;MKGLDIIKLATVSMAMMMVYTCQGSNLHPLIVVPGNGGNQLEARLTVEYKAPSLLCSKQPPPKKDKEGWFTLWLDISVLLSQYTQCFAEQMTLYYDADLDDYRNAPGVETRVSRFGSTESMLYLDPDFK
;
A
#
# COMPACT_ATOMS: atom_id res chain seq x y z
N MET A 1 56.59 4.10 -26.38
CA MET A 1 56.06 5.23 -25.58
C MET A 1 54.86 5.92 -26.21
N LYS A 2 54.84 6.23 -27.52
CA LYS A 2 53.69 6.88 -28.20
C LYS A 2 52.35 6.13 -28.13
N GLY A 3 52.36 4.79 -28.12
CA GLY A 3 51.12 3.98 -28.09
C GLY A 3 50.35 4.03 -26.78
N LEU A 4 51.04 4.21 -25.64
CA LEU A 4 50.40 4.28 -24.32
C LEU A 4 49.65 5.60 -24.14
N ASP A 5 50.15 6.69 -24.72
CA ASP A 5 49.49 8.01 -24.67
C ASP A 5 48.24 8.05 -25.56
N ILE A 6 48.25 7.36 -26.71
CA ILE A 6 47.07 7.24 -27.58
C ILE A 6 45.97 6.42 -26.90
N ILE A 7 46.33 5.31 -26.23
CA ILE A 7 45.38 4.49 -25.49
C ILE A 7 44.76 5.29 -24.33
N LYS A 8 45.58 6.05 -23.57
CA LYS A 8 45.10 6.92 -22.49
C LYS A 8 44.19 8.03 -22.99
N LEU A 9 44.51 8.63 -24.15
CA LEU A 9 43.68 9.69 -24.73
C LEU A 9 42.33 9.14 -25.22
N ALA A 10 42.33 7.94 -25.81
CA ALA A 10 41.12 7.26 -26.24
C ALA A 10 40.24 6.85 -25.05
N THR A 11 40.81 6.34 -23.96
CA THR A 11 40.04 5.96 -22.77
C THR A 11 39.44 7.18 -22.07
N VAL A 12 40.18 8.29 -21.97
CA VAL A 12 39.67 9.55 -21.41
C VAL A 12 38.55 10.11 -22.29
N SER A 13 38.71 10.10 -23.61
CA SER A 13 37.69 10.60 -24.55
C SER A 13 36.41 9.77 -24.49
N MET A 14 36.54 8.44 -24.42
CA MET A 14 35.40 7.52 -24.31
C MET A 14 34.68 7.64 -22.94
N ALA A 15 35.44 7.79 -21.85
CA ALA A 15 34.87 8.05 -20.53
C ALA A 15 34.13 9.40 -20.49
N MET A 16 34.70 10.45 -21.09
CA MET A 16 34.08 11.76 -21.16
C MET A 16 32.80 11.74 -22.00
N MET A 17 32.79 11.01 -23.12
CA MET A 17 31.61 10.84 -23.97
C MET A 17 30.48 10.06 -23.27
N MET A 18 30.82 9.01 -22.49
CA MET A 18 29.86 8.28 -21.64
C MET A 18 29.23 9.19 -20.57
N VAL A 19 30.01 10.09 -19.98
CA VAL A 19 29.53 11.10 -19.02
C VAL A 19 28.60 12.11 -19.70
N TYR A 20 28.88 12.51 -20.95
CA TYR A 20 28.00 13.40 -21.73
C TYR A 20 26.69 12.71 -22.18
N THR A 21 26.68 11.40 -22.41
CA THR A 21 25.46 10.64 -22.75
C THR A 21 24.60 10.28 -21.54
N CYS A 22 25.10 10.45 -20.30
CA CYS A 22 24.26 10.50 -19.10
C CYS A 22 23.50 11.84 -19.04
N GLN A 23 22.71 12.13 -20.07
CA GLN A 23 21.59 13.05 -19.93
C GLN A 23 20.61 12.32 -19.01
N GLY A 24 20.50 12.77 -17.75
CA GLY A 24 19.46 12.31 -16.85
C GLY A 24 18.13 12.29 -17.59
N SER A 25 17.39 11.21 -17.49
CA SER A 25 16.16 10.98 -18.24
C SER A 25 15.28 12.25 -18.21
N ASN A 26 14.77 12.68 -19.37
CA ASN A 26 13.80 13.78 -19.51
C ASN A 26 12.42 13.41 -18.89
N LEU A 27 12.43 12.74 -17.75
CA LEU A 27 11.25 12.29 -17.04
C LEU A 27 11.00 13.25 -15.89
N HIS A 28 9.76 13.74 -15.82
CA HIS A 28 9.30 14.55 -14.71
C HIS A 28 8.73 13.62 -13.63
N PRO A 29 9.08 13.82 -12.35
CA PRO A 29 8.46 13.08 -11.26
C PRO A 29 6.94 13.26 -11.29
N LEU A 30 6.21 12.15 -11.17
CA LEU A 30 4.75 12.13 -11.07
C LEU A 30 4.35 11.55 -9.72
N ILE A 31 3.44 12.25 -9.03
CA ILE A 31 2.77 11.74 -7.83
C ILE A 31 1.34 11.42 -8.23
N VAL A 32 0.94 10.16 -8.03
CA VAL A 32 -0.43 9.71 -8.28
C VAL A 32 -1.17 9.66 -6.95
N VAL A 33 -2.26 10.42 -6.86
CA VAL A 33 -3.14 10.44 -5.68
C VAL A 33 -4.45 9.74 -6.08
N PRO A 34 -4.76 8.55 -5.52
CA PRO A 34 -5.98 7.85 -5.84
C PRO A 34 -7.21 8.56 -5.26
N GLY A 35 -8.38 8.30 -5.87
CA GLY A 35 -9.67 8.71 -5.32
C GLY A 35 -10.14 7.81 -4.18
N ASN A 36 -11.37 8.03 -3.72
CA ASN A 36 -11.98 7.19 -2.68
C ASN A 36 -12.03 5.71 -3.10
N GLY A 37 -11.57 4.83 -2.22
CA GLY A 37 -11.46 3.39 -2.48
C GLY A 37 -10.42 3.01 -3.54
N GLY A 38 -9.61 3.94 -4.04
CA GLY A 38 -8.65 3.72 -5.11
C GLY A 38 -7.29 3.14 -4.69
N ASN A 39 -7.15 2.72 -3.42
CA ASN A 39 -5.97 2.01 -2.93
C ASN A 39 -6.34 0.98 -1.87
N GLN A 40 -5.47 0.00 -1.66
CA GLN A 40 -5.62 -0.97 -0.60
C GLN A 40 -5.56 -0.32 0.80
N LEU A 41 -6.40 -0.82 1.71
CA LEU A 41 -6.38 -0.53 3.13
C LEU A 41 -6.23 -1.84 3.90
N GLU A 42 -5.34 -1.86 4.88
CA GLU A 42 -5.17 -2.99 5.78
C GLU A 42 -5.73 -2.66 7.15
N ALA A 43 -6.18 -3.70 7.86
CA ALA A 43 -6.59 -3.59 9.25
C ALA A 43 -5.98 -4.67 10.12
N ARG A 44 -5.93 -4.42 11.43
CA ARG A 44 -5.53 -5.36 12.47
C ARG A 44 -6.52 -5.26 13.63
N LEU A 45 -6.98 -6.42 14.10
CA LEU A 45 -7.90 -6.50 15.24
C LEU A 45 -7.10 -6.75 16.52
N THR A 46 -7.30 -5.91 17.53
CA THR A 46 -6.65 -6.01 18.83
C THR A 46 -7.51 -6.82 19.82
N VAL A 47 -7.01 -6.99 21.05
CA VAL A 47 -7.74 -7.65 22.15
C VAL A 47 -9.04 -6.92 22.52
N GLU A 48 -9.15 -5.62 22.22
CA GLU A 48 -10.33 -4.82 22.53
C GLU A 48 -11.46 -5.00 21.53
N TYR A 49 -11.19 -5.64 20.39
CA TYR A 49 -12.19 -5.84 19.34
C TYR A 49 -13.31 -6.78 19.82
N LYS A 50 -14.55 -6.28 19.77
CA LYS A 50 -15.76 -7.05 20.09
C LYS A 50 -16.54 -7.30 18.82
N ALA A 51 -16.59 -8.56 18.39
CA ALA A 51 -17.33 -8.92 17.20
C ALA A 51 -18.84 -8.63 17.39
N PRO A 52 -19.52 -8.03 16.38
CA PRO A 52 -20.93 -7.64 16.46
C PRO A 52 -21.89 -8.84 16.48
N SER A 53 -21.42 -9.99 16.00
CA SER A 53 -22.20 -11.23 15.91
C SER A 53 -21.31 -12.45 16.05
N LEU A 54 -21.92 -13.59 16.39
CA LEU A 54 -21.23 -14.88 16.45
C LEU A 54 -20.63 -15.25 15.08
N LEU A 55 -21.29 -14.86 13.98
CA LEU A 55 -20.79 -15.07 12.62
C LEU A 55 -19.46 -14.35 12.42
N CYS A 56 -19.38 -13.05 12.76
CA CYS A 56 -18.14 -12.28 12.64
C CYS A 56 -17.02 -12.78 13.55
N SER A 57 -17.35 -13.30 14.75
CA SER A 57 -16.33 -13.90 15.61
C SER A 57 -15.77 -15.22 15.07
N LYS A 58 -16.59 -16.00 14.36
CA LYS A 58 -16.24 -17.31 13.79
C LYS A 58 -15.67 -17.22 12.37
N GLN A 59 -15.75 -16.05 11.75
CA GLN A 59 -15.26 -15.76 10.41
C GLN A 59 -14.11 -14.76 10.49
N PRO A 60 -12.93 -15.16 11.02
CA PRO A 60 -11.78 -14.29 11.00
C PRO A 60 -11.36 -14.02 9.55
N PRO A 61 -10.67 -12.89 9.29
CA PRO A 61 -10.09 -12.59 7.99
C PRO A 61 -9.25 -13.77 7.48
N PRO A 62 -9.42 -14.18 6.21
CA PRO A 62 -8.87 -15.43 5.70
C PRO A 62 -7.33 -15.41 5.60
N LYS A 63 -6.75 -14.22 5.38
CA LYS A 63 -5.31 -14.03 5.21
C LYS A 63 -4.84 -12.91 6.13
N LYS A 64 -3.92 -13.24 7.03
CA LYS A 64 -3.23 -12.30 7.92
C LYS A 64 -1.73 -12.45 7.77
N ASP A 65 -1.01 -11.35 7.84
CA ASP A 65 0.45 -11.37 7.99
C ASP A 65 0.87 -11.78 9.41
N LYS A 66 2.19 -11.83 9.65
CA LYS A 66 2.75 -12.23 10.96
C LYS A 66 2.40 -11.27 12.10
N GLU A 67 2.09 -10.02 11.77
CA GLU A 67 1.73 -8.97 12.71
C GLU A 67 0.21 -8.88 12.91
N GLY A 68 -0.57 -9.67 12.16
CA GLY A 68 -2.02 -9.76 12.25
C GLY A 68 -2.76 -8.82 11.29
N TRP A 69 -2.07 -8.16 10.36
CA TRP A 69 -2.71 -7.30 9.36
C TRP A 69 -3.34 -8.14 8.26
N PHE A 70 -4.54 -7.75 7.83
CA PHE A 70 -5.25 -8.32 6.69
C PHE A 70 -5.76 -7.21 5.78
N THR A 71 -6.04 -7.55 4.53
CA THR A 71 -6.70 -6.63 3.59
C THR A 71 -8.12 -6.34 4.07
N LEU A 72 -8.37 -5.09 4.50
CA LEU A 72 -9.72 -4.62 4.81
C LEU A 72 -10.41 -4.12 3.55
N TRP A 73 -9.67 -3.46 2.65
CA TRP A 73 -10.14 -3.00 1.36
C TRP A 73 -9.07 -3.21 0.27
N LEU A 74 -9.36 -3.80 -0.89
CA LEU A 74 -10.56 -4.57 -1.21
C LEU A 74 -10.27 -6.05 -0.97
N ASP A 75 -11.15 -6.74 -0.24
CA ASP A 75 -11.26 -8.19 -0.27
C ASP A 75 -12.64 -8.52 -0.86
N ILE A 76 -12.71 -9.12 -2.05
CA ILE A 76 -13.97 -9.37 -2.76
C ILE A 76 -14.95 -10.23 -1.93
N SER A 77 -14.46 -11.03 -0.97
CA SER A 77 -15.33 -11.81 -0.09
C SER A 77 -16.28 -10.93 0.72
N VAL A 78 -15.94 -9.67 1.00
CA VAL A 78 -16.79 -8.73 1.75
C VAL A 78 -18.10 -8.40 1.03
N LEU A 79 -18.19 -8.66 -0.28
CA LEU A 79 -19.41 -8.52 -1.08
C LEU A 79 -20.41 -9.66 -0.83
N LEU A 80 -19.99 -10.75 -0.20
CA LEU A 80 -20.89 -11.82 0.20
C LEU A 80 -21.58 -11.44 1.51
N SER A 81 -22.91 -11.57 1.55
CA SER A 81 -23.77 -11.09 2.65
C SER A 81 -23.29 -11.46 4.07
N GLN A 82 -22.71 -12.65 4.23
CA GLN A 82 -22.21 -13.13 5.52
C GLN A 82 -20.97 -12.36 6.03
N TYR A 83 -20.17 -11.78 5.15
CA TYR A 83 -18.95 -11.02 5.51
C TYR A 83 -19.19 -9.51 5.50
N THR A 84 -20.20 -9.03 4.77
CA THR A 84 -20.51 -7.59 4.63
C THR A 84 -20.75 -6.91 5.99
N GLN A 85 -21.44 -7.56 6.93
CA GLN A 85 -21.68 -6.99 8.26
C GLN A 85 -20.36 -6.80 9.03
N CYS A 86 -19.47 -7.80 8.98
CA CYS A 86 -18.20 -7.75 9.70
C CYS A 86 -17.26 -6.69 9.09
N PHE A 87 -17.24 -6.61 7.77
CA PHE A 87 -16.52 -5.56 7.04
C PHE A 87 -17.02 -4.17 7.40
N ALA A 88 -18.33 -3.93 7.37
CA ALA A 88 -18.91 -2.63 7.67
C ALA A 88 -18.52 -2.13 9.07
N GLU A 89 -18.56 -3.01 10.08
CA GLU A 89 -18.19 -2.68 11.45
C GLU A 89 -16.69 -2.39 11.60
N GLN A 90 -15.83 -3.16 10.93
CA GLN A 90 -14.39 -2.92 10.94
C GLN A 90 -13.98 -1.65 10.18
N MET A 91 -14.74 -1.27 9.16
CA MET A 91 -14.53 -0.06 8.35
C MET A 91 -15.19 1.19 8.97
N THR A 92 -16.05 1.01 9.98
CA THR A 92 -16.79 2.13 10.59
C THR A 92 -15.84 3.06 11.35
N LEU A 93 -16.05 4.36 11.16
CA LEU A 93 -15.40 5.42 11.91
C LEU A 93 -16.38 5.98 12.95
N TYR A 94 -15.85 6.28 14.14
CA TYR A 94 -16.56 6.91 15.24
C TYR A 94 -16.09 8.35 15.36
N TYR A 95 -17.01 9.29 15.29
CA TYR A 95 -16.71 10.71 15.51
C TYR A 95 -16.51 10.97 17.00
N ASP A 96 -15.39 11.59 17.34
CA ASP A 96 -15.03 12.07 18.68
C ASP A 96 -15.26 13.58 18.72
N ALA A 97 -16.32 14.01 19.42
CA ALA A 97 -16.74 15.41 19.48
C ALA A 97 -15.80 16.29 20.32
N ASP A 98 -15.06 15.73 21.27
CA ASP A 98 -14.11 16.49 22.09
C ASP A 98 -12.85 16.83 21.29
N LEU A 99 -12.48 15.96 20.34
CA LEU A 99 -11.32 16.12 19.46
C LEU A 99 -11.66 16.71 18.08
N ASP A 100 -12.95 16.77 17.73
CA ASP A 100 -13.45 17.11 16.38
C ASP A 100 -12.78 16.27 15.28
N ASP A 101 -12.65 14.96 15.53
CA ASP A 101 -11.94 14.03 14.64
C ASP A 101 -12.60 12.64 14.62
N TYR A 102 -12.23 11.83 13.65
CA TYR A 102 -12.69 10.46 13.51
C TYR A 102 -11.67 9.46 14.05
N ARG A 103 -12.17 8.47 14.78
CA ARG A 103 -11.41 7.33 15.27
C ARG A 103 -11.89 6.06 14.61
N ASN A 104 -10.99 5.09 14.46
CA ASN A 104 -11.39 3.75 14.07
C ASN A 104 -12.34 3.14 15.10
N ALA A 105 -13.09 2.12 14.67
CA ALA A 105 -13.86 1.29 15.58
C ALA A 105 -13.00 0.77 16.75
N PRO A 106 -13.53 0.69 17.98
CA PRO A 106 -12.80 0.18 19.14
C PRO A 106 -12.16 -1.19 18.87
N GLY A 107 -10.85 -1.25 19.12
CA GLY A 107 -10.04 -2.44 18.87
C GLY A 107 -9.68 -2.71 17.40
N VAL A 108 -9.97 -1.78 16.48
CA VAL A 108 -9.55 -1.86 15.07
C VAL A 108 -8.45 -0.84 14.80
N GLU A 109 -7.32 -1.32 14.30
CA GLU A 109 -6.26 -0.49 13.74
C GLU A 109 -6.28 -0.57 12.21
N THR A 110 -5.96 0.52 11.53
CA THR A 110 -5.92 0.58 10.06
C THR A 110 -4.60 1.18 9.59
N ARG A 111 -4.11 0.75 8.43
CA ARG A 111 -2.94 1.36 7.78
C ARG A 111 -3.08 1.35 6.26
N VAL A 112 -2.48 2.35 5.62
CA VAL A 112 -2.28 2.35 4.16
C VAL A 112 -1.07 1.50 3.83
N SER A 113 -1.25 0.50 2.98
CA SER A 113 -0.16 -0.38 2.56
C SER A 113 0.66 0.25 1.42
N ARG A 114 1.98 -0.04 1.41
CA ARG A 114 2.91 0.25 0.31
C ARG A 114 2.95 1.71 -0.16
N PHE A 115 2.89 2.67 0.77
CA PHE A 115 3.06 4.09 0.46
C PHE A 115 4.37 4.35 -0.30
N GLY A 116 4.32 5.14 -1.37
CA GLY A 116 5.46 5.39 -2.27
C GLY A 116 5.60 4.39 -3.42
N SER A 117 4.75 3.36 -3.48
CA SER A 117 4.61 2.43 -4.60
C SER A 117 3.24 2.59 -5.28
N THR A 118 3.12 2.15 -6.53
CA THR A 118 1.84 2.07 -7.26
C THR A 118 1.14 0.72 -7.08
N GLU A 119 1.75 -0.23 -6.37
CA GLU A 119 1.21 -1.60 -6.27
C GLU A 119 -0.15 -1.67 -5.57
N SER A 120 -0.39 -0.86 -4.54
CA SER A 120 -1.64 -0.86 -3.78
C SER A 120 -2.82 -0.22 -4.53
N MET A 121 -2.56 0.48 -5.64
CA MET A 121 -3.57 1.09 -6.50
C MET A 121 -3.73 0.39 -7.85
N LEU A 122 -2.75 -0.44 -8.26
CA LEU A 122 -2.81 -1.19 -9.52
C LEU A 122 -3.88 -2.29 -9.46
N TYR A 123 -3.98 -2.97 -8.32
CA TYR A 123 -4.98 -4.00 -8.04
C TYR A 123 -5.53 -3.77 -6.64
N LEU A 124 -6.84 -3.57 -6.51
CA LEU A 124 -7.46 -3.32 -5.19
C LEU A 124 -7.60 -4.59 -4.37
N ASP A 125 -7.87 -5.73 -5.02
CA ASP A 125 -7.88 -7.03 -4.37
C ASP A 125 -6.56 -7.77 -4.67
N PRO A 126 -5.72 -8.04 -3.65
CA PRO A 126 -4.45 -8.74 -3.84
C PRO A 126 -4.56 -10.17 -4.39
N ASP A 127 -5.73 -10.81 -4.27
CA ASP A 127 -5.98 -12.16 -4.76
C ASP A 127 -6.47 -12.18 -6.23
N PHE A 128 -6.86 -11.03 -6.76
CA PHE A 128 -7.33 -10.85 -8.14
C PHE A 128 -6.42 -9.88 -8.91
N LYS A 129 -5.20 -10.35 -9.23
CA LYS A 129 -4.21 -9.65 -10.07
C LYS A 129 -4.27 -10.08 -11.54
#